data_AF-A0A1E1WKH1-F1
#
_entry.id   AF-A0A1E1WKH1-F1
#
_cell.length_a   1.000
_cell.length_b   1.000
_cell.length_c   1.000
_cell.angle_alpha   90.00
_cell.angle_beta   90.00
_cell.angle_gamma   90.00
#
_symmetry.space_group_name_H-M   'P 1'
#
loop_
_entity.id
_entity.type
_entity.pdbx_description
1 polymer ?
#
loop_
_entity_poly.entity_id
_entity_poly.type
_entity_poly.pdbx_seq_one_letter_code
_entity_poly.pdbx_strand_id
1 'polypeptide(L)'
;VVDPSVNATRMEMYADNEARGGILEPEGTVEVKFKPRDILKTMHRMDPELLRLGSRISELKEQIKEISKNLDRRGSVDDAIIKTDAGKQAESKVRELETELLAAEKTVKAREKELSPIYHEIAVQFAELHDTAERMLEKGCIFDIIPWRESRRLLHWRLKRLLRQNEQERRIQAAGVLPAARMDHGAAAATLRRWFAEDLGQPQS
;
A
#
# COMPACT_ATOMS: atom_id res chain seq x y z
N VAL A 1 1.62 6.33 21.34
CA VAL A 1 1.48 6.78 22.75
C VAL A 1 0.48 7.90 22.95
N VAL A 2 0.07 8.63 21.90
CA VAL A 2 -0.93 9.72 21.97
C VAL A 2 -2.26 9.36 21.30
N ASP A 3 -2.53 8.06 21.14
CA ASP A 3 -3.76 7.60 20.49
C ASP A 3 -4.99 7.95 21.35
N PRO A 4 -6.10 8.45 20.78
CA PRO A 4 -7.30 8.79 21.53
C PRO A 4 -7.88 7.65 22.37
N SER A 5 -7.63 6.38 22.03
CA SER A 5 -8.07 5.23 22.84
C SER A 5 -7.52 5.22 24.26
N VAL A 6 -6.39 5.92 24.52
CA VAL A 6 -5.85 6.11 25.86
C VAL A 6 -6.87 6.82 26.77
N ASN A 7 -7.60 7.80 26.24
CA ASN A 7 -8.71 8.44 26.94
C ASN A 7 -9.76 8.95 25.95
N ALA A 8 -10.57 8.02 25.43
CA ALA A 8 -11.56 8.29 24.39
C ALA A 8 -12.62 9.33 24.80
N THR A 9 -12.80 9.55 26.11
CA THR A 9 -13.76 10.54 26.62
C THR A 9 -13.24 11.98 26.58
N ARG A 10 -11.92 12.18 26.48
CA ARG A 10 -11.29 13.50 26.59
C ARG A 10 -10.32 13.83 25.45
N MET A 11 -9.88 12.84 24.69
CA MET A 11 -8.89 13.00 23.63
C MET A 11 -9.57 12.99 22.27
N GLU A 12 -9.26 14.00 21.46
CA GLU A 12 -9.59 14.05 20.04
C GLU A 12 -8.29 14.28 19.26
N MET A 13 -8.12 13.56 18.16
CA MET A 13 -6.97 13.69 17.27
C MET A 13 -7.43 14.18 15.90
N TYR A 14 -6.65 15.09 15.34
CA TYR A 14 -6.88 15.73 14.05
C TYR A 14 -5.59 15.68 13.25
N ALA A 15 -5.70 15.63 11.93
CA ALA A 15 -4.55 15.73 11.02
C ALA A 15 -4.77 16.86 10.02
N ASP A 16 -3.70 17.50 9.59
CA ASP A 16 -3.72 18.43 8.46
C ASP A 16 -3.88 17.65 7.15
N ASN A 17 -4.37 18.30 6.08
CA ASN A 17 -4.50 17.68 4.77
C ASN A 17 -3.14 17.25 4.17
N GLU A 18 -2.05 17.95 4.52
CA GLU A 18 -0.68 17.61 4.11
C GLU A 18 0.02 16.66 5.09
N ALA A 19 -0.60 16.32 6.22
CA ALA A 19 0.00 15.43 7.20
C ALA A 19 0.16 14.00 6.67
N ARG A 20 1.17 13.30 7.21
CA ARG A 20 1.40 11.88 6.97
C ARG A 20 1.48 11.11 8.29
N GLY A 21 0.97 9.88 8.29
CA GLY A 21 0.89 9.05 9.47
C GLY A 21 0.85 7.56 9.12
N GLY A 22 1.92 6.87 9.47
CA GLY A 22 2.10 5.44 9.25
C GLY A 22 2.80 4.78 10.43
N ILE A 23 3.01 3.45 10.34
CA ILE A 23 3.77 2.69 11.36
C ILE A 23 5.27 2.93 11.18
N LEU A 24 5.72 2.98 9.94
CA LEU A 24 7.10 3.22 9.52
C LEU A 24 7.10 4.34 8.49
N GLU A 25 8.23 5.02 8.36
CA GLU A 25 8.46 5.91 7.22
C GLU A 25 8.33 5.11 5.90
N PRO A 26 7.94 5.78 4.80
CA PRO A 26 7.72 5.14 3.49
C PRO A 26 8.90 4.27 3.04
N GLU A 27 10.13 4.73 3.23
CA GLU A 27 11.37 4.03 2.90
C GLU A 27 11.47 2.71 3.70
N GLY A 28 11.23 2.77 5.01
CA GLY A 28 11.21 1.58 5.86
C GLY A 28 10.07 0.62 5.50
N THR A 29 8.92 1.14 5.08
CA THR A 29 7.82 0.31 4.58
C THR A 29 8.21 -0.42 3.30
N VAL A 30 8.89 0.25 2.36
CA VAL A 30 9.39 -0.37 1.12
C VAL A 30 10.42 -1.46 1.42
N GLU A 31 11.38 -1.23 2.31
CA GLU A 31 12.38 -2.24 2.67
C GLU A 31 11.76 -3.54 3.22
N VAL A 32 10.69 -3.41 4.01
CA VAL A 32 10.03 -4.57 4.64
C VAL A 32 9.02 -5.23 3.70
N LYS A 33 8.19 -4.43 3.02
CA LYS A 33 7.00 -4.90 2.29
C LYS A 33 7.17 -4.93 0.76
N PHE A 34 7.98 -4.06 0.19
CA PHE A 34 8.14 -3.91 -1.25
C PHE A 34 9.60 -4.17 -1.69
N LYS A 35 10.04 -5.40 -1.45
CA LYS A 35 11.42 -5.85 -1.62
C LYS A 35 11.90 -5.75 -3.08
N PRO A 36 13.22 -5.81 -3.35
CA PRO A 36 13.76 -5.74 -4.71
C PRO A 36 13.12 -6.70 -5.72
N ARG A 37 12.71 -7.90 -5.28
CA ARG A 37 11.99 -8.86 -6.13
C ARG A 37 10.64 -8.33 -6.61
N ASP A 38 9.91 -7.61 -5.76
CA ASP A 38 8.57 -7.10 -6.09
C ASP A 38 8.67 -5.80 -6.91
N ILE A 39 9.74 -5.03 -6.70
CA ILE A 39 10.16 -3.96 -7.61
C ILE A 39 10.43 -4.51 -9.02
N LEU A 40 11.25 -5.57 -9.14
CA LEU A 40 11.53 -6.23 -10.43
C LEU A 40 10.24 -6.71 -11.11
N LYS A 41 9.32 -7.36 -10.38
CA LYS A 41 8.01 -7.75 -10.93
C LYS A 41 7.23 -6.56 -11.49
N THR A 42 7.33 -5.40 -10.84
CA THR A 42 6.64 -4.18 -11.27
C THR A 42 7.29 -3.61 -12.55
N MET A 43 8.62 -3.65 -12.66
CA MET A 43 9.34 -3.30 -13.88
C MET A 43 8.90 -4.17 -15.05
N HIS A 44 8.93 -5.49 -14.88
CA HIS A 44 8.51 -6.46 -15.91
C HIS A 44 7.02 -6.38 -16.27
N ARG A 45 6.20 -5.74 -15.44
CA ARG A 45 4.77 -5.51 -15.72
C ARG A 45 4.51 -4.21 -16.48
N MET A 46 5.33 -3.18 -16.26
CA MET A 46 5.04 -1.82 -16.71
C MET A 46 5.99 -1.28 -17.76
N ASP A 47 7.27 -1.67 -17.76
CA ASP A 47 8.24 -1.16 -18.72
C ASP A 47 8.05 -1.86 -20.09
N PRO A 48 7.76 -1.09 -21.16
CA PRO A 48 7.51 -1.67 -22.48
C PRO A 48 8.70 -2.43 -23.07
N GLU A 49 9.93 -2.02 -22.75
CA GLU A 49 11.15 -2.65 -23.27
C GLU A 49 11.38 -4.01 -22.61
N LEU A 50 11.24 -4.10 -21.28
CA LEU A 50 11.29 -5.36 -20.55
C LEU A 50 10.19 -6.33 -20.98
N LEU A 51 8.97 -5.83 -21.25
CA LEU A 51 7.89 -6.66 -21.79
C LEU A 51 8.25 -7.25 -23.17
N ARG A 52 8.84 -6.43 -24.05
CA ARG A 52 9.31 -6.87 -25.37
C ARG A 52 10.42 -7.90 -25.26
N LEU A 53 11.43 -7.63 -24.43
CA LEU A 53 12.56 -8.53 -24.19
C LEU A 53 12.11 -9.85 -23.53
N GLY A 54 11.18 -9.78 -22.57
CA GLY A 54 10.59 -10.94 -21.91
C GLY A 54 9.83 -11.84 -22.90
N SER A 55 9.06 -11.24 -23.81
CA SER A 55 8.38 -11.98 -24.89
C SER A 55 9.39 -12.68 -25.80
N ARG A 56 10.44 -11.96 -26.24
CA ARG A 56 11.52 -12.54 -27.06
C ARG A 56 12.25 -13.70 -26.35
N ILE A 57 12.53 -13.56 -25.07
CA ILE A 57 13.16 -14.62 -24.26
C ILE A 57 12.26 -15.86 -24.20
N SER A 58 10.95 -15.66 -24.03
CA SER A 58 9.98 -16.76 -24.01
C SER A 58 9.93 -17.49 -25.35
N GLU A 59 9.94 -16.76 -26.47
CA GLU A 59 10.00 -17.34 -27.82
C GLU A 59 11.29 -18.15 -28.03
N LEU A 60 12.45 -17.59 -27.68
CA LEU A 60 13.74 -18.27 -27.80
C LEU A 60 13.78 -19.56 -26.96
N LYS A 61 13.24 -19.52 -25.74
CA LYS A 61 13.16 -20.71 -24.86
C LYS A 61 12.29 -21.81 -25.44
N GLU A 62 11.15 -21.47 -26.05
CA GLU A 62 10.30 -22.48 -26.69
C GLU A 62 10.94 -23.05 -27.96
N GLN A 63 11.61 -22.21 -28.78
CA GLN A 63 12.36 -22.68 -29.96
C GLN A 63 13.46 -23.67 -29.59
N ILE A 64 14.25 -23.37 -28.55
CA ILE A 64 15.29 -24.29 -28.04
C ILE A 64 14.65 -25.62 -27.61
N LYS A 65 13.58 -25.55 -26.81
CA LYS A 65 12.88 -26.73 -26.28
C LYS A 65 12.24 -27.59 -27.38
N GLU A 66 11.69 -26.98 -28.42
CA GLU A 66 11.15 -27.70 -29.58
C GLU A 66 12.25 -28.43 -30.35
N ILE A 67 13.40 -27.78 -30.57
CA ILE A 67 14.54 -28.41 -31.24
C ILE A 67 15.08 -29.58 -30.41
N SER A 68 15.24 -29.42 -29.09
CA SER A 68 15.69 -30.49 -28.19
C SER A 68 14.73 -31.68 -28.19
N LYS A 69 13.41 -31.45 -28.08
CA LYS A 69 12.40 -32.53 -28.14
C LYS A 69 12.43 -33.28 -29.47
N ASN A 70 12.64 -32.57 -30.58
CA ASN A 70 12.73 -33.18 -31.90
C ASN A 70 14.00 -34.02 -32.08
N LEU A 71 15.06 -33.69 -31.35
CA LEU A 71 16.29 -34.49 -31.28
C LEU A 71 16.07 -35.77 -30.45
N ASP A 72 15.47 -35.65 -29.27
CA ASP A 72 15.21 -36.78 -28.35
C ASP A 72 14.25 -37.82 -28.94
N ARG A 73 13.20 -37.39 -29.66
CA ARG A 73 12.24 -38.30 -30.34
C ARG A 73 12.89 -39.16 -31.43
N ARG A 74 14.02 -38.73 -31.98
CA ARG A 74 14.79 -39.49 -32.97
C ARG A 74 15.84 -40.40 -32.30
N GLY A 75 16.20 -40.12 -31.04
CA GLY A 75 17.32 -40.72 -30.30
C GLY A 75 17.02 -42.01 -29.53
N SER A 76 16.00 -42.79 -29.88
CA SER A 76 15.89 -44.19 -29.39
C SER A 76 16.68 -45.18 -30.27
N VAL A 77 17.31 -44.71 -31.35
CA VAL A 77 18.21 -45.50 -32.20
C VAL A 77 19.55 -44.76 -32.30
N ASP A 78 20.46 -45.15 -31.41
CA ASP A 78 21.91 -45.01 -31.46
C ASP A 78 22.59 -43.61 -31.57
N ASP A 79 23.73 -43.55 -30.89
CA ASP A 79 24.84 -42.59 -30.87
C ASP A 79 25.36 -42.16 -32.28
N ALA A 80 24.74 -42.66 -33.35
CA ALA A 80 25.02 -42.36 -34.76
C ALA A 80 24.31 -41.08 -35.27
N ILE A 81 23.20 -40.65 -34.65
CA ILE A 81 22.44 -39.48 -35.12
C ILE A 81 23.21 -38.16 -34.93
N ILE A 82 24.00 -38.03 -33.85
CA ILE A 82 24.89 -36.88 -33.62
C ILE A 82 25.93 -36.75 -34.76
N LYS A 83 26.23 -37.85 -35.47
CA LYS A 83 27.17 -37.85 -36.61
C LYS A 83 26.53 -37.45 -37.94
N THR A 84 25.20 -37.41 -38.04
CA THR A 84 24.50 -36.97 -39.26
C THR A 84 24.55 -35.45 -39.43
N ASP A 85 24.60 -34.98 -40.68
CA ASP A 85 24.65 -33.53 -40.98
C ASP A 85 23.44 -32.78 -40.40
N ALA A 86 22.28 -33.43 -40.34
CA ALA A 86 21.07 -32.88 -39.72
C ALA A 86 21.19 -32.71 -38.20
N GLY A 87 21.86 -33.64 -37.51
CA GLY A 87 22.14 -33.54 -36.06
C GLY A 87 23.09 -32.39 -35.75
N LYS A 88 24.20 -32.29 -36.51
CA LYS A 88 25.17 -31.18 -36.38
C LYS A 88 24.56 -29.81 -36.66
N GLN A 89 23.66 -29.72 -37.66
CA GLN A 89 22.94 -28.48 -37.96
C GLN A 89 21.98 -28.08 -36.84
N ALA A 90 21.24 -29.04 -36.27
CA ALA A 90 20.34 -28.78 -35.13
C ALA A 90 21.12 -28.31 -33.90
N GLU A 91 22.25 -28.95 -33.59
CA GLU A 91 23.14 -28.56 -32.48
C GLU A 91 23.74 -27.17 -32.69
N SER A 92 24.21 -26.85 -33.91
CA SER A 92 24.66 -25.49 -34.24
C SER A 92 23.54 -24.47 -34.05
N LYS A 93 22.30 -24.80 -34.43
CA LYS A 93 21.17 -23.89 -34.27
C LYS A 93 20.77 -23.67 -32.82
N VAL A 94 20.81 -24.72 -31.99
CA VAL A 94 20.59 -24.59 -30.54
C VAL A 94 21.65 -23.67 -29.95
N ARG A 95 22.92 -23.86 -30.30
CA ARG A 95 24.02 -23.02 -29.82
C ARG A 95 23.85 -21.54 -30.21
N GLU A 96 23.42 -21.27 -31.44
CA GLU A 96 23.06 -19.90 -31.88
C GLU A 96 21.94 -19.31 -31.01
N LEU A 97 20.83 -20.05 -30.84
CA LEU A 97 19.69 -19.59 -30.02
C LEU A 97 20.06 -19.38 -28.55
N GLU A 98 20.93 -20.22 -27.99
CA GLU A 98 21.47 -20.05 -26.64
C GLU A 98 22.31 -18.78 -26.52
N THR A 99 23.14 -18.47 -27.53
CA THR A 99 23.90 -17.21 -27.55
C THR A 99 23.00 -15.97 -27.68
N GLU A 100 21.95 -16.02 -28.50
CA GLU A 100 20.94 -14.96 -28.57
C GLU A 100 20.19 -14.81 -27.24
N LEU A 101 19.82 -15.93 -26.61
CA LEU A 101 19.13 -15.95 -25.33
C LEU A 101 19.99 -15.29 -24.24
N LEU A 102 21.28 -15.65 -24.17
CA LEU A 102 22.23 -15.06 -23.23
C LEU A 102 22.38 -13.54 -23.46
N ALA A 103 22.43 -13.11 -24.72
CA ALA A 103 22.49 -11.69 -25.07
C ALA A 103 21.22 -10.95 -24.64
N ALA A 104 20.04 -11.53 -24.88
CA ALA A 104 18.76 -10.96 -24.45
C ALA A 104 18.66 -10.87 -22.92
N GLU A 105 19.04 -11.92 -22.18
CA GLU A 105 19.05 -11.90 -20.71
C GLU A 105 20.04 -10.87 -20.15
N LYS A 106 21.17 -10.63 -20.84
CA LYS A 106 22.11 -9.55 -20.48
C LYS A 106 21.50 -8.17 -20.69
N THR A 107 20.75 -7.95 -21.78
CA THR A 107 20.05 -6.67 -22.01
C THR A 107 18.96 -6.41 -20.97
N VAL A 108 18.20 -7.44 -20.58
CA VAL A 108 17.21 -7.36 -19.50
C VAL A 108 17.86 -6.91 -18.20
N LYS A 109 18.95 -7.58 -17.78
CA LYS A 109 19.67 -7.21 -16.55
C LYS A 109 20.24 -5.78 -16.59
N ALA A 110 20.68 -5.32 -17.76
CA ALA A 110 21.14 -3.95 -17.92
C ALA A 110 20.00 -2.94 -17.73
N ARG A 111 18.83 -3.22 -18.33
CA ARG A 111 17.62 -2.40 -18.20
C ARG A 111 17.06 -2.40 -16.78
N GLU A 112 17.02 -3.56 -16.11
CA GLU A 112 16.64 -3.66 -14.70
C GLU A 112 17.51 -2.78 -13.80
N LYS A 113 18.83 -2.79 -14.04
CA LYS A 113 19.78 -1.96 -13.28
C LYS A 113 19.57 -0.46 -13.54
N GLU A 114 19.28 -0.08 -14.78
CA GLU A 114 18.97 1.30 -15.16
C GLU A 114 17.70 1.81 -14.46
N LEU A 115 16.65 0.98 -14.46
CA LEU A 115 15.34 1.34 -13.91
C LEU A 115 15.29 1.29 -12.38
N SER A 116 16.21 0.57 -11.73
CA SER A 116 16.20 0.33 -10.28
C SER A 116 16.00 1.57 -9.42
N PRO A 117 16.72 2.70 -9.62
CA PRO A 117 16.54 3.87 -8.77
C PRO A 117 15.15 4.49 -8.91
N ILE A 118 14.64 4.61 -10.14
CA ILE A 118 13.34 5.23 -10.42
C ILE A 118 12.21 4.39 -9.87
N TYR A 119 12.26 3.07 -10.04
CA TYR A 119 11.22 2.19 -9.52
C TYR A 119 11.26 2.04 -7.99
N HIS A 120 12.43 2.23 -7.38
CA HIS A 120 12.51 2.34 -5.93
C HIS A 120 11.79 3.61 -5.45
N GLU A 121 12.03 4.76 -6.08
CA GLU A 121 11.33 6.01 -5.78
C GLU A 121 9.81 5.87 -5.96
N ILE A 122 9.36 5.22 -7.04
CA ILE A 122 7.94 4.93 -7.26
C ILE A 122 7.38 4.05 -6.13
N ALA A 123 8.14 3.08 -5.63
CA ALA A 123 7.71 2.26 -4.51
C ALA A 123 7.57 3.06 -3.21
N VAL A 124 8.47 4.02 -2.97
CA VAL A 124 8.41 4.93 -1.82
C VAL A 124 7.16 5.81 -1.92
N GLN A 125 6.90 6.43 -3.07
CA GLN A 125 5.69 7.22 -3.29
C GLN A 125 4.41 6.36 -3.17
N PHE A 126 4.45 5.12 -3.65
CA PHE A 126 3.35 4.19 -3.46
C PHE A 126 3.08 3.91 -1.97
N ALA A 127 4.13 3.78 -1.15
CA ALA A 127 3.99 3.65 0.30
C ALA A 127 3.43 4.94 0.92
N GLU A 128 3.92 6.12 0.53
CA GLU A 128 3.42 7.43 1.01
C GLU A 128 1.92 7.62 0.80
N LEU A 129 1.38 7.13 -0.33
CA LEU A 129 -0.06 7.20 -0.61
C LEU A 129 -0.92 6.45 0.40
N HIS A 130 -0.35 5.53 1.18
CA HIS A 130 -1.05 4.84 2.25
C HIS A 130 -1.06 5.64 3.57
N ASP A 131 -0.22 6.65 3.71
CA ASP A 131 -0.05 7.37 4.97
C ASP A 131 -0.76 8.72 4.97
N THR A 132 -1.74 8.93 4.08
CA THR A 132 -2.50 10.19 3.95
C THR A 132 -3.50 10.40 5.09
N ALA A 133 -3.80 11.66 5.39
CA ALA A 133 -4.84 12.04 6.36
C ALA A 133 -6.23 11.49 6.00
N GLU A 134 -6.53 11.37 4.70
CA GLU A 134 -7.77 10.74 4.21
C GLU A 134 -7.86 9.28 4.63
N ARG A 135 -6.76 8.51 4.49
CA ARG A 135 -6.72 7.13 4.97
C ARG A 135 -6.82 7.06 6.49
N MET A 136 -6.21 7.99 7.24
CA MET A 136 -6.37 8.06 8.69
C MET A 136 -7.83 8.30 9.11
N LEU A 137 -8.55 9.18 8.40
CA LEU A 137 -9.95 9.48 8.64
C LEU A 137 -10.86 8.29 8.31
N GLU A 138 -10.66 7.67 7.14
CA GLU A 138 -11.43 6.50 6.70
C GLU A 138 -11.24 5.29 7.63
N LYS A 139 -10.07 5.18 8.28
CA LYS A 139 -9.82 4.16 9.31
C LYS A 139 -10.31 4.55 10.71
N GLY A 140 -10.88 5.74 10.88
CA GLY A 140 -11.38 6.23 12.16
C GLY A 140 -10.27 6.52 13.17
N CYS A 141 -9.02 6.70 12.72
CA CYS A 141 -7.89 7.03 13.59
C CYS A 141 -7.94 8.50 14.03
N ILE A 142 -8.48 9.39 13.19
CA ILE A 142 -8.67 10.81 13.48
C ILE A 142 -10.16 11.17 13.41
N PHE A 143 -10.54 12.26 14.06
CA PHE A 143 -11.91 12.75 14.08
C PHE A 143 -12.26 13.55 12.83
N ASP A 144 -11.31 14.32 12.30
CA ASP A 144 -11.48 15.14 11.11
C ASP A 144 -10.13 15.58 10.53
N ILE A 145 -10.14 16.02 9.27
CA ILE A 145 -9.01 16.66 8.61
C ILE A 145 -9.17 18.17 8.72
N ILE A 146 -8.18 18.84 9.31
CA ILE A 146 -8.24 20.28 9.57
C ILE A 146 -7.11 20.97 8.81
N PRO A 147 -7.42 21.70 7.72
CA PRO A 147 -6.42 22.49 7.01
C PRO A 147 -5.82 23.58 7.90
N TRP A 148 -4.49 23.72 7.85
CA TRP A 148 -3.72 24.60 8.73
C TRP A 148 -4.22 26.05 8.73
N ARG A 149 -4.59 26.57 7.56
CA ARG A 149 -5.08 27.95 7.37
C ARG A 149 -6.34 28.24 8.19
N GLU A 150 -7.19 27.25 8.38
CA GLU A 150 -8.49 27.38 9.08
C GLU A 150 -8.47 26.79 10.49
N SER A 151 -7.39 26.09 10.84
CA SER A 151 -7.20 25.37 12.10
C SER A 151 -7.55 26.22 13.31
N ARG A 152 -7.08 27.47 13.39
CA ARG A 152 -7.35 28.37 14.51
C ARG A 152 -8.84 28.60 14.72
N ARG A 153 -9.60 28.82 13.63
CA ARG A 153 -11.05 29.07 13.69
C ARG A 153 -11.79 27.80 14.10
N LEU A 154 -11.48 26.68 13.45
CA LEU A 154 -12.16 25.40 13.67
C LEU A 154 -11.88 24.86 15.09
N LEU A 155 -10.62 24.83 15.50
CA LEU A 155 -10.22 24.36 16.83
C LEU A 155 -10.70 25.30 17.94
N HIS A 156 -10.77 26.62 17.71
CA HIS A 156 -11.35 27.56 18.68
C HIS A 156 -12.79 27.19 19.01
N TRP A 157 -13.65 27.04 17.99
CA TRP A 157 -15.06 26.71 18.20
C TRP A 157 -15.24 25.30 18.74
N ARG A 158 -14.43 24.34 18.27
CA ARG A 158 -14.44 22.97 18.79
C ARG A 158 -14.11 22.93 20.28
N LEU A 159 -13.00 23.54 20.68
CA LEU A 159 -12.57 23.58 22.08
C LEU A 159 -13.60 24.32 22.96
N LYS A 160 -14.12 25.45 22.50
CA LYS A 160 -15.16 26.21 23.22
C LYS A 160 -16.40 25.35 23.44
N ARG A 161 -16.84 24.61 22.43
CA ARG A 161 -17.97 23.66 22.53
C ARG A 161 -17.67 22.54 23.53
N LEU A 162 -16.50 21.91 23.45
CA LEU A 162 -16.10 20.82 24.35
C LEU A 162 -16.01 21.27 25.82
N LEU A 163 -15.44 22.44 26.09
CA LEU A 163 -15.36 22.99 27.45
C LEU A 163 -16.76 23.23 28.05
N ARG A 164 -17.68 23.77 27.24
CA ARG A 164 -19.07 23.99 27.67
C ARG A 164 -19.82 22.67 27.85
N GLN A 165 -19.67 21.73 26.94
CA GLN A 165 -20.25 20.39 27.06
C GLN A 165 -19.76 19.72 28.35
N ASN A 166 -18.46 19.72 28.61
CA ASN A 166 -17.86 19.16 29.83
C ASN A 166 -18.32 19.87 31.11
N GLU A 167 -18.62 21.17 31.05
CA GLU A 167 -19.22 21.91 32.16
C GLU A 167 -20.64 21.41 32.45
N GLN A 168 -21.48 21.25 31.41
CA GLN A 168 -22.85 20.78 31.57
C GLN A 168 -22.94 19.31 32.00
N GLU A 169 -22.09 18.44 31.44
CA GLU A 169 -22.02 17.03 31.83
C GLU A 169 -21.70 16.89 33.33
N ARG A 170 -20.77 17.70 33.84
CA ARG A 170 -20.45 17.73 35.28
C ARG A 170 -21.64 18.18 36.13
N ARG A 171 -22.44 19.15 35.66
CA ARG A 171 -23.66 19.59 36.35
C ARG A 171 -24.72 18.48 36.40
N ILE A 172 -24.92 17.75 35.31
CA ILE A 172 -25.84 16.60 35.25
C ILE A 172 -25.39 15.52 36.23
N GLN A 173 -24.10 15.18 36.23
CA GLN A 173 -23.54 14.20 37.17
C GLN A 173 -23.73 14.62 38.63
N ALA A 174 -23.57 15.92 38.93
CA ALA A 174 -23.77 16.45 40.29
C ALA A 174 -25.26 16.45 40.71
N ALA A 175 -26.19 16.58 39.77
CA ALA A 175 -27.63 16.52 40.05
C ALA A 175 -28.11 15.09 40.37
N GLY A 176 -27.38 14.06 39.93
CA GLY A 176 -27.63 12.64 40.25
C GLY A 176 -27.19 12.26 41.67
N VAL A 177 -27.77 12.89 42.70
CA VAL A 177 -27.36 12.76 44.12
C VAL A 177 -27.65 11.38 44.71
N LEU A 178 -28.64 10.65 44.18
CA LEU A 178 -28.99 9.31 44.64
C LEU A 178 -28.07 8.24 44.00
N PRO A 179 -27.68 7.17 44.72
CA PRO A 179 -26.82 6.11 44.18
C PRO A 179 -27.38 5.48 42.89
N ALA A 180 -28.70 5.35 42.78
CA ALA A 180 -29.40 4.85 41.59
C ALA A 180 -29.49 5.85 40.44
N ALA A 181 -29.20 7.14 40.69
CA ALA A 181 -29.26 8.23 39.72
C ALA A 181 -27.86 8.76 39.34
N ARG A 182 -26.79 8.16 39.86
CA ARG A 182 -25.42 8.55 39.56
C ARG A 182 -25.08 8.16 38.12
N MET A 183 -24.99 9.15 37.25
CA MET A 183 -24.70 8.94 35.82
C MET A 183 -23.20 8.89 35.57
N ASP A 184 -22.76 7.98 34.70
CA ASP A 184 -21.40 8.00 34.17
C ASP A 184 -21.25 9.13 33.13
N HIS A 185 -20.05 9.32 32.61
CA HIS A 185 -19.78 10.37 31.62
C HIS A 185 -20.55 10.13 30.32
N GLY A 186 -20.65 8.88 29.88
CA GLY A 186 -21.35 8.51 28.65
C GLY A 186 -22.85 8.81 28.73
N ALA A 187 -23.50 8.45 29.83
CA ALA A 187 -24.92 8.71 30.05
C ALA A 187 -25.21 10.21 30.21
N ALA A 188 -24.34 10.97 30.88
CA ALA A 188 -24.48 12.43 30.97
C ALA A 188 -24.39 13.08 29.57
N ALA A 189 -23.41 12.67 28.76
CA ALA A 189 -23.25 13.15 27.38
C ALA A 189 -24.46 12.77 26.50
N ALA A 190 -24.96 11.54 26.61
CA ALA A 190 -26.13 11.07 25.88
C ALA A 190 -27.40 11.84 26.26
N THR A 191 -27.56 12.17 27.55
CA THR A 191 -28.68 12.98 28.04
C THR A 191 -28.66 14.38 27.44
N LEU A 192 -27.49 15.03 27.40
CA LEU A 192 -27.34 16.34 26.74
C LEU A 192 -27.68 16.29 25.25
N ARG A 193 -27.22 15.24 24.54
CA ARG A 193 -27.53 15.07 23.12
C ARG A 193 -29.03 14.89 22.89
N ARG A 194 -29.70 14.12 23.76
CA ARG A 194 -31.15 13.94 23.72
C ARG A 194 -31.89 15.26 23.92
N TRP A 195 -31.56 16.01 24.98
CA TRP A 195 -32.19 17.31 25.24
C TRP A 195 -31.98 18.31 24.09
N PHE A 196 -30.78 18.33 23.50
CA PHE A 196 -30.50 19.16 22.33
C PHE A 196 -31.39 18.78 21.13
N ALA A 197 -31.53 17.48 20.85
CA ALA A 197 -32.36 16.99 19.74
C ALA A 197 -33.87 17.19 19.97
N GLU A 198 -34.34 17.13 21.22
CA GLU A 198 -35.72 17.43 21.59
C GLU A 198 -36.07 18.91 21.39
N ASP A 199 -35.13 19.82 21.65
CA ASP A 199 -35.33 21.27 21.55
C ASP A 199 -35.18 21.80 20.11
N LEU A 200 -34.10 21.41 19.41
CA LEU A 200 -33.72 21.97 18.11
C LEU A 200 -33.99 21.04 16.92
N GLY A 201 -34.51 19.83 17.17
CA GLY A 201 -34.65 18.77 16.17
C GLY A 201 -33.37 17.95 15.97
N GLN A 202 -33.47 16.83 15.25
CA GLN A 202 -32.30 15.98 15.01
C GLN A 202 -31.25 16.72 14.16
N PRO A 203 -29.98 16.75 14.58
CA PRO A 203 -28.91 17.29 13.75
C PRO A 203 -28.82 16.44 12.48
N GLN A 204 -28.85 17.09 11.30
CA GLN A 204 -28.55 16.41 10.05
C GLN A 204 -27.08 15.97 10.10
N SER A 205 -26.86 14.68 9.85
CA SER A 205 -25.55 14.02 9.83
C SER A 205 -24.66 14.55 8.73
#